data_AF-A0A3D1F5N0-F1
#
_entry.id   AF-A0A3D1F5N0-F1
#
_cell.length_a   1.000
_cell.length_b   1.000
_cell.length_c   1.000
_cell.angle_alpha   90.00
_cell.angle_beta   90.00
_cell.angle_gamma   90.00
#
_symmetry.space_group_name_H-M   'P 1'
#
loop_
_entity.id
_entity.type
_entity.pdbx_description
1 polymer ?
#
loop_
_entity_poly.entity_id
_entity_poly.type
_entity_poly.pdbx_seq_one_letter_code
_entity_poly.pdbx_strand_id
1 'polypeptide(L)'
;MGVIEQQEMNTRWDVIGRLVERKRSIIPAEQAGRITEMDVEDGDTVSANRTILAQIDDVWAKLNVDAAQAELEQAIASKREAV
;
A
#
# COMPACT_ATOMS: atom_id res chain seq x y z
N MET A 1 -68.84 18.50 8.85
CA MET A 1 -67.58 18.47 9.62
C MET A 1 -66.88 17.18 9.24
N GLY A 2 -65.87 17.25 8.36
CA GLY A 2 -65.17 16.06 7.85
C GLY A 2 -63.95 15.77 8.70
N VAL A 3 -63.83 14.54 9.20
CA VAL A 3 -62.65 14.06 9.92
C VAL A 3 -61.64 13.54 8.91
N ILE A 4 -60.43 14.11 8.94
CA ILE A 4 -59.28 13.67 8.16
C ILE A 4 -58.46 12.77 9.08
N GLU A 5 -58.49 11.48 8.82
CA GLU A 5 -57.65 10.50 9.52
C GLU A 5 -56.31 10.41 8.79
N GLN A 6 -55.23 10.80 9.48
CA GLN A 6 -53.90 10.84 8.90
C GLN A 6 -53.26 9.45 9.06
N GLN A 7 -53.18 8.68 7.97
CA GLN A 7 -52.41 7.44 7.94
C GLN A 7 -50.95 7.73 7.65
N GLU A 8 -50.06 7.24 8.52
CA GLU A 8 -48.61 7.28 8.32
C GLU A 8 -48.23 6.37 7.14
N MET A 9 -48.05 6.99 5.98
CA MET A 9 -47.68 6.29 4.76
C MET A 9 -46.15 6.10 4.72
N ASN A 10 -45.69 4.93 5.17
CA ASN A 10 -44.27 4.59 5.18
C ASN A 10 -43.80 4.29 3.74
N THR A 11 -43.31 5.32 3.03
CA THR A 11 -42.87 5.19 1.64
C THR A 11 -41.51 4.51 1.58
N ARG A 12 -41.48 3.26 1.09
CA ARG A 12 -40.23 2.53 0.81
C ARG A 12 -39.80 2.81 -0.63
N TRP A 13 -38.62 3.39 -0.80
CA TRP A 13 -38.01 3.61 -2.11
C TRP A 13 -37.07 2.46 -2.44
N ASP A 14 -37.22 1.90 -3.64
CA ASP A 14 -36.28 0.92 -4.18
C ASP A 14 -35.20 1.66 -4.97
N VAL A 15 -33.95 1.56 -4.51
CA VAL A 15 -32.81 2.23 -5.14
C VAL A 15 -32.12 1.24 -6.06
N ILE A 16 -32.29 1.43 -7.36
CA ILE A 16 -31.59 0.66 -8.38
C ILE A 16 -30.25 1.33 -8.64
N GLY A 17 -29.16 0.64 -8.25
CA GLY A 17 -27.79 1.11 -8.44
C GLY A 17 -26.85 -0.03 -8.78
N ARG A 18 -25.69 0.30 -9.34
CA ARG A 18 -24.59 -0.65 -9.52
C ARG A 18 -23.57 -0.44 -8.42
N LEU A 19 -23.12 -1.53 -7.81
CA LEU A 19 -22.00 -1.48 -6.88
C LEU A 19 -20.75 -1.04 -7.66
N VAL A 20 -20.07 -0.02 -7.15
CA VAL A 20 -18.77 0.40 -7.64
C VAL A 20 -17.74 0.16 -6.55
N GLU A 21 -16.51 -0.16 -6.95
CA GLU A 21 -15.40 -0.27 -6.02
C GLU A 21 -15.22 1.04 -5.24
N ARG A 22 -15.08 0.94 -3.91
CA ARG A 22 -14.94 2.16 -3.08
C ARG A 22 -13.57 2.81 -3.24
N LYS A 23 -12.52 1.99 -3.44
CA LYS A 23 -11.13 2.42 -3.58
C LYS A 23 -10.38 1.43 -4.47
N ARG A 24 -9.55 1.97 -5.37
CA ARG A 24 -8.65 1.22 -6.24
C ARG A 24 -7.25 1.79 -6.14
N SER A 25 -6.24 0.93 -6.04
CA SER A 25 -4.84 1.32 -6.09
C SER A 25 -4.08 0.36 -6.99
N ILE A 26 -3.21 0.92 -7.83
CA ILE A 26 -2.24 0.16 -8.63
C ILE A 26 -0.92 0.25 -7.89
N ILE A 27 -0.29 -0.88 -7.62
CA ILE A 27 0.98 -0.94 -6.89
C ILE A 27 2.11 -1.16 -7.89
N PRO A 28 2.83 -0.11 -8.30
CA PRO A 28 4.03 -0.25 -9.12
C PRO A 28 5.21 -0.72 -8.26
N ALA A 29 6.18 -1.40 -8.88
CA ALA A 29 7.48 -1.64 -8.26
C ALA A 29 8.26 -0.32 -8.17
N GLU A 30 8.80 0.00 -6.99
CA GLU A 30 9.58 1.22 -6.77
C GLU A 30 10.97 1.14 -7.41
N GLN A 31 11.51 -0.07 -7.56
CA GLN A 31 12.80 -0.32 -8.17
C GLN A 31 12.69 -1.41 -9.23
N ALA A 32 13.47 -1.27 -10.30
CA ALA A 32 13.61 -2.31 -11.29
C ALA A 32 14.38 -3.49 -10.71
N GLY A 33 13.89 -4.71 -10.92
CA GLY A 33 14.55 -5.92 -10.44
C GLY A 33 13.78 -7.16 -10.84
N ARG A 34 14.33 -8.31 -10.48
CA ARG A 34 13.66 -9.61 -10.65
C ARG A 34 12.81 -9.88 -9.41
N ILE A 35 11.58 -10.36 -9.60
CA ILE A 35 10.77 -10.90 -8.51
C ILE A 35 11.35 -12.27 -8.12
N THR A 36 11.75 -12.40 -6.86
CA THR A 36 12.30 -13.64 -6.29
C THR A 36 11.21 -14.48 -5.63
N GLU A 37 10.21 -13.84 -5.02
CA GLU A 37 9.11 -14.50 -4.34
C GLU A 37 7.80 -13.71 -4.53
N MET A 38 6.67 -14.42 -4.60
CA MET A 38 5.31 -13.87 -4.65
C MET A 38 4.52 -14.50 -3.51
N ASP A 39 4.12 -13.69 -2.54
CA ASP A 39 3.52 -14.13 -1.26
C ASP A 39 1.99 -14.07 -1.28
N VAL A 40 1.39 -13.74 -2.42
CA VAL A 40 -0.07 -13.57 -2.56
C VAL A 40 -0.60 -14.24 -3.82
N GLU A 41 -1.83 -14.72 -3.74
CA GLU A 41 -2.58 -15.26 -4.88
C GLU A 41 -3.72 -14.31 -5.29
N ASP A 42 -4.18 -14.45 -6.55
CA ASP A 42 -5.32 -13.69 -7.04
C ASP A 42 -6.58 -13.97 -6.21
N GLY A 43 -7.16 -12.91 -5.65
CA GLY A 43 -8.35 -12.98 -4.80
C GLY A 43 -8.06 -12.91 -3.29
N ASP A 44 -6.80 -12.92 -2.89
CA ASP A 44 -6.43 -12.81 -1.47
C ASP A 44 -6.77 -11.45 -0.85
N THR A 45 -7.13 -11.49 0.43
CA THR A 45 -7.32 -10.28 1.23
C THR A 45 -6.00 -9.81 1.81
N VAL A 46 -5.51 -8.67 1.32
CA VAL A 46 -4.22 -8.09 1.75
C VAL A 46 -4.41 -6.91 2.70
N SER A 47 -3.47 -6.73 3.63
CA SER A 47 -3.45 -5.61 4.57
C SER A 47 -2.30 -4.66 4.28
N ALA A 48 -2.59 -3.35 4.20
CA ALA A 48 -1.57 -2.32 4.06
C ALA A 48 -0.51 -2.42 5.17
N ASN A 49 0.76 -2.24 4.80
CA ASN A 49 1.94 -2.28 5.68
C ASN A 49 2.16 -3.59 6.46
N ARG A 50 1.45 -4.67 6.11
CA ARG A 50 1.62 -5.98 6.76
C ARG A 50 1.83 -7.09 5.76
N THR A 51 1.07 -7.08 4.66
CA THR A 51 1.21 -8.08 3.61
C THR A 51 2.31 -7.63 2.65
N ILE A 52 3.36 -8.45 2.54
CA ILE A 52 4.33 -8.37 1.46
C ILE A 52 3.67 -9.01 0.24
N LEU A 53 3.62 -8.29 -0.88
CA LEU A 53 3.04 -8.83 -2.12
C LEU A 53 4.07 -9.67 -2.87
N ALA A 54 5.25 -9.09 -3.07
CA ALA A 54 6.35 -9.70 -3.79
C ALA A 54 7.68 -9.24 -3.19
N GLN A 55 8.68 -10.12 -3.23
CA GLN A 55 10.06 -9.79 -2.90
C GLN A 55 10.85 -9.59 -4.19
N ILE A 56 11.54 -8.45 -4.28
CA ILE A 56 12.43 -8.11 -5.39
C ILE A 56 13.86 -8.45 -4.96
N ASP A 57 14.67 -8.99 -5.87
CA ASP A 57 16.10 -9.23 -5.65
C ASP A 57 16.81 -7.98 -5.12
N ASP A 58 17.42 -8.10 -3.94
CA ASP A 58 17.98 -6.99 -3.19
C ASP A 58 19.51 -6.94 -3.21
N VAL A 59 20.16 -7.78 -4.03
CA VAL A 59 21.63 -7.90 -4.07
C VAL A 59 22.28 -6.56 -4.39
N TRP A 60 21.81 -5.88 -5.44
CA TRP A 60 22.34 -4.57 -5.82
C TRP A 60 22.01 -3.49 -4.78
N ALA A 61 20.83 -3.54 -4.17
CA ALA A 61 20.44 -2.61 -3.11
C ALA A 61 21.36 -2.75 -1.89
N LYS A 62 21.64 -3.99 -1.45
CA LYS A 62 22.56 -4.30 -0.36
C LYS A 62 23.97 -3.80 -0.64
N LEU A 63 24.51 -4.07 -1.83
CA LEU A 63 25.84 -3.60 -2.22
C LEU A 63 25.95 -2.07 -2.19
N ASN A 64 24.91 -1.36 -2.65
CA ASN A 64 24.90 0.10 -2.60
C ASN A 64 24.85 0.63 -1.16
N VAL A 65 24.07 0.00 -0.28
CA VAL A 65 24.02 0.37 1.13
C VAL A 65 25.37 0.15 1.80
N ASP A 66 26.00 -1.00 1.57
CA ASP A 66 27.30 -1.35 2.14
C ASP A 66 28.40 -0.36 1.69
N ALA A 67 28.44 -0.05 0.39
CA ALA A 67 29.36 0.95 -0.15
C ALA A 67 29.14 2.33 0.48
N ALA A 68 27.89 2.81 0.53
CA ALA A 68 27.55 4.10 1.11
C ALA A 68 27.88 4.16 2.62
N GLN A 69 27.71 3.04 3.32
CA GLN A 69 28.06 2.95 4.74
C GLN A 69 29.58 3.00 4.95
N ALA A 70 30.36 2.29 4.13
CA ALA A 70 31.82 2.37 4.16
C ALA A 70 32.32 3.79 3.86
N GLU A 71 31.75 4.48 2.87
CA GLU A 71 32.07 5.88 2.56
C GLU A 71 31.75 6.81 3.74
N LEU A 72 30.62 6.61 4.40
CA LEU A 72 30.23 7.37 5.59
C LEU A 72 31.22 7.16 6.74
N GLU A 73 31.62 5.91 7.00
CA GLU A 73 32.59 5.57 8.05
C GLU A 73 33.95 6.20 7.78
N GLN A 74 34.43 6.15 6.53
CA GLN A 74 35.66 6.82 6.13
C GLN A 74 35.58 8.33 6.34
N ALA A 75 34.49 8.97 5.91
CA ALA A 75 34.31 10.41 6.09
C ALA A 75 34.28 10.82 7.57
N ILE A 76 33.66 10.00 8.44
CA ILE A 76 33.64 10.22 9.89
C ILE A 76 35.05 10.08 10.47
N ALA A 77 35.82 9.07 10.05
CA ALA A 77 37.19 8.87 10.50
C ALA A 77 38.09 10.04 10.10
N SER A 78 38.06 10.45 8.83
CA SER A 78 38.85 11.59 8.34
C SER A 78 38.51 12.90 9.04
N LYS A 79 37.23 13.11 9.38
CA LYS A 79 36.81 14.28 10.17
C LYS A 79 37.33 14.24 11.61
N ARG A 80 37.39 13.05 12.23
CA ARG A 80 37.95 12.89 13.58
C ARG A 80 39.46 13.14 13.63
N GLU A 81 40.19 12.77 12.58
CA GLU A 81 41.63 13.02 12.48
C GLU A 81 41.97 14.49 12.20
N ALA A 82 41.01 15.27 11.69
CA ALA A 82 41.17 16.70 11.38
C ALA A 82 40.78 17.66 12.52
N VAL A 83 40.37 17.15 13.69
CA VAL A 83 39.99 17.92 14.90
C VAL A 83 41.00 17.66 16.01
#